data_AF-M3CJB7-F1
#
_entry.id   AF-M3CJB7-F1
#
_cell.length_a   1.000
_cell.length_b   1.000
_cell.length_c   1.000
_cell.angle_alpha   90.00
_cell.angle_beta   90.00
_cell.angle_gamma   90.00
#
_symmetry.space_group_name_H-M   'P 1'
#
loop_
_entity.id
_entity.type
_entity.pdbx_description
1 polymer ?
#
loop_
_entity_poly.entity_id
_entity_poly.type
_entity_poly.pdbx_seq_one_letter_code
_entity_poly.pdbx_strand_id
1 'polypeptide(L)'
;MVGIIKIFRIIHSKRQEVHSFYETAMSKYGTINSLTAKRKPTDDEARIKQVLTDYILKIESFFEKNDIGDEALIKEINRFLNELESLNLLNEDNLPALMLSSKAISLIQPPMEKLVSCYEDYDKVEAILKRLIRIAEMIIEDAKG
;
A
#
# COMPACT_ATOMS: atom_id res chain seq x y z
N MET A 1 -12.35 9.46 -17.73
CA MET A 1 -12.20 8.04 -17.33
C MET A 1 -10.75 7.55 -17.37
N VAL A 2 -9.99 7.80 -18.46
CA VAL A 2 -8.57 7.40 -18.60
C VAL A 2 -7.68 7.91 -17.45
N GLY A 3 -7.87 9.15 -16.98
CA GLY A 3 -7.11 9.71 -15.85
C GLY A 3 -7.35 8.98 -14.52
N ILE A 4 -8.60 8.62 -14.22
CA ILE A 4 -8.97 7.87 -13.02
C ILE A 4 -8.35 6.46 -13.08
N ILE A 5 -8.49 5.76 -14.21
CA ILE A 5 -7.88 4.43 -14.41
C ILE A 5 -6.35 4.49 -14.29
N LYS A 6 -5.70 5.55 -14.78
CA LYS A 6 -4.26 5.76 -14.61
C LYS A 6 -3.89 5.90 -13.13
N ILE A 7 -4.65 6.68 -12.35
CA ILE A 7 -4.42 6.86 -10.91
C ILE A 7 -4.58 5.51 -10.18
N PHE A 8 -5.61 4.73 -10.49
CA PHE A 8 -5.76 3.38 -9.95
C PHE A 8 -4.56 2.48 -10.25
N ARG A 9 -4.10 2.47 -11.50
CA ARG A 9 -2.94 1.66 -11.90
C ARG A 9 -1.68 2.07 -11.15
N ILE A 10 -1.46 3.37 -10.97
CA ILE A 10 -0.31 3.89 -10.21
C ILE A 10 -0.38 3.41 -8.75
N ILE A 11 -1.55 3.55 -8.11
CA ILE A 11 -1.73 3.16 -6.70
C ILE A 11 -1.61 1.66 -6.54
N HIS A 12 -2.21 0.88 -7.44
CA HIS A 12 -2.10 -0.57 -7.42
C HIS A 12 -0.66 -1.04 -7.62
N SER A 13 0.06 -0.45 -8.57
CA SER A 13 1.49 -0.73 -8.76
C SER A 13 2.30 -0.39 -7.51
N LYS A 14 1.99 0.74 -6.86
CA LYS A 14 2.66 1.14 -5.62
C LYS A 14 2.40 0.14 -4.49
N ARG A 15 1.15 -0.28 -4.33
CA ARG A 15 0.75 -1.31 -3.36
C ARG A 15 1.54 -2.61 -3.57
N GLN A 16 1.65 -3.08 -4.82
CA GLN A 16 2.42 -4.30 -5.12
C GLN A 16 3.90 -4.16 -4.78
N GLU A 17 4.51 -3.01 -5.09
CA GLU A 17 5.89 -2.70 -4.72
C GLU A 17 6.08 -2.73 -3.20
N VAL A 18 5.21 -2.04 -2.44
CA VAL A 18 5.27 -2.02 -0.97
C VAL A 18 5.06 -3.42 -0.37
N HIS A 19 4.15 -4.21 -0.93
CA HIS A 19 3.93 -5.59 -0.51
C HIS A 19 5.18 -6.47 -0.72
N SER A 20 5.93 -6.27 -1.81
CA SER A 20 7.20 -6.97 -2.02
C SER A 20 8.24 -6.63 -0.94
N PHE A 21 8.33 -5.36 -0.52
CA PHE A 21 9.19 -4.99 0.61
C PHE A 21 8.71 -5.61 1.92
N TYR A 22 7.40 -5.71 2.13
CA TYR A 22 6.82 -6.36 3.30
C TYR A 22 7.23 -7.84 3.39
N GLU A 23 7.05 -8.60 2.32
CA GLU A 23 7.46 -10.01 2.25
C GLU A 23 8.97 -10.18 2.49
N THR A 24 9.77 -9.27 1.95
CA THR A 24 11.22 -9.26 2.16
C THR A 24 11.57 -9.02 3.63
N ALA A 25 10.94 -8.03 4.28
CA ALA A 25 11.14 -7.75 5.69
C ALA A 25 10.73 -8.95 6.57
N MET A 26 9.62 -9.60 6.25
CA MET A 26 9.15 -10.82 6.93
C MET A 26 10.13 -11.99 6.82
N SER A 27 10.65 -12.23 5.61
CA SER A 27 11.66 -13.26 5.37
C SER A 27 12.92 -13.04 6.21
N LYS A 28 13.42 -11.78 6.26
CA LYS A 28 14.58 -11.42 7.07
C LYS A 28 14.31 -11.54 8.57
N TYR A 29 13.12 -11.14 9.03
CA TYR A 29 12.69 -11.37 10.40
C TYR A 29 12.72 -12.86 10.77
N GLY A 30 12.21 -13.74 9.90
CA GLY A 30 12.29 -15.20 10.09
C GLY A 30 13.73 -15.72 10.20
N THR A 31 14.65 -15.14 9.44
CA THR A 31 16.08 -15.45 9.51
C THR A 31 16.68 -15.03 10.85
N ILE A 32 16.44 -13.79 11.30
CA ILE A 32 16.90 -13.30 12.62
C ILE A 32 16.33 -14.15 13.75
N ASN A 33 15.05 -14.52 13.67
CA ASN A 33 14.41 -15.38 14.65
C ASN A 33 15.09 -16.75 14.74
N SER A 34 15.48 -17.33 13.61
CA SER A 34 16.20 -18.61 13.55
C SER A 34 17.63 -18.51 14.09
N LEU A 35 18.34 -17.40 13.84
CA LEU A 35 19.68 -17.15 14.37
C LEU A 35 19.65 -16.98 15.90
N THR A 36 18.72 -16.17 16.40
CA THR A 36 18.53 -15.90 17.82
C THR A 36 17.87 -17.04 18.60
N ALA A 37 17.33 -18.06 17.93
CA ALA A 37 16.84 -19.27 18.60
C ALA A 37 17.98 -20.24 18.99
N LYS A 38 19.11 -20.19 18.30
CA LYS A 38 20.25 -21.10 18.53
C LYS A 38 21.21 -20.63 19.64
N ARG A 39 21.09 -19.38 20.08
CA ARG A 39 21.89 -18.76 21.14
C ARG A 39 21.02 -17.81 21.96
N LYS A 40 21.36 -17.53 23.22
CA LYS A 40 20.65 -16.48 23.97
C LYS A 40 20.85 -15.15 23.22
N PRO A 41 19.78 -14.47 22.76
CA PRO A 41 19.93 -13.19 22.07
C PRO A 41 20.51 -12.14 23.01
N THR A 42 21.30 -11.23 22.44
CA THR A 42 21.73 -10.01 23.12
C THR A 42 20.53 -9.08 23.33
N ASP A 43 20.65 -8.14 24.28
CA ASP A 43 19.58 -7.16 24.56
C ASP A 43 19.23 -6.32 23.32
N ASP A 44 20.22 -6.00 22.49
CA ASP A 44 20.02 -5.28 21.24
C ASP A 44 19.29 -6.13 20.19
N GLU A 45 19.65 -7.41 20.03
CA GLU A 45 18.92 -8.33 19.14
C GLU A 45 17.46 -8.52 19.58
N ALA A 46 17.22 -8.65 20.89
CA ALA A 46 15.88 -8.77 21.45
C ALA A 46 15.05 -7.50 21.19
N ARG A 47 15.64 -6.32 21.41
CA ARG A 47 14.99 -5.03 21.14
C ARG A 47 14.69 -4.84 19.65
N ILE A 48 15.63 -5.17 18.76
CA ILE A 48 15.41 -5.04 17.31
C ILE A 48 14.34 -6.03 16.84
N LYS A 49 14.34 -7.26 17.35
CA LYS A 49 13.31 -8.25 17.06
C LYS A 49 11.92 -7.73 17.46
N GLN A 50 11.80 -7.15 18.65
CA GLN A 50 10.54 -6.57 19.11
C GLN A 50 10.09 -5.40 18.24
N VAL A 51 11.00 -4.49 17.89
CA VAL A 51 10.71 -3.38 16.96
C VAL A 51 10.25 -3.93 15.59
N LEU A 52 10.94 -4.93 15.04
CA LEU A 52 10.55 -5.55 13.77
C LEU A 52 9.13 -6.14 13.85
N THR A 53 8.81 -6.89 14.90
CA THR A 53 7.48 -7.47 15.11
C THR A 53 6.40 -6.41 15.24
N ASP A 54 6.62 -5.37 16.04
CA ASP A 54 5.66 -4.29 16.23
C ASP A 54 5.38 -3.53 14.93
N TYR A 55 6.41 -3.32 14.10
CA TYR A 55 6.24 -2.69 12.80
C TYR A 55 5.58 -3.61 11.77
N ILE A 56 5.88 -4.91 11.77
CA ILE A 56 5.21 -5.90 10.92
C ILE A 56 3.70 -5.87 11.18
N LEU A 57 3.28 -5.97 12.45
CA LEU A 57 1.86 -5.97 12.82
C LEU A 57 1.15 -4.67 12.43
N LYS A 58 1.83 -3.52 12.59
CA LYS A 58 1.30 -2.22 12.15
C LYS A 58 1.12 -2.17 10.63
N ILE A 59 2.01 -2.81 9.87
CA ILE A 59 1.98 -2.84 8.42
C ILE A 59 0.92 -3.82 7.91
N GLU A 60 0.71 -4.96 8.58
CA GLU A 60 -0.40 -5.88 8.28
C GLU A 60 -1.76 -5.21 8.46
N SER A 61 -1.99 -4.58 9.63
CA SER A 61 -3.22 -3.83 9.90
C SER A 61 -3.46 -2.70 8.88
N PHE A 62 -2.37 -2.11 8.39
CA PHE A 62 -2.42 -1.11 7.33
C PHE A 62 -2.88 -1.69 5.98
N PHE A 63 -2.34 -2.83 5.56
CA PHE A 63 -2.80 -3.51 4.34
C PHE A 63 -4.27 -3.90 4.45
N GLU A 64 -4.72 -4.47 5.57
CA GLU A 64 -6.13 -4.82 5.78
C GLU A 64 -7.06 -3.63 5.66
N LYS A 65 -6.69 -2.49 6.27
CA LYS A 65 -7.49 -1.24 6.18
C LYS A 65 -7.60 -0.74 4.73
N ASN A 66 -6.51 -0.81 3.96
CA ASN A 66 -6.50 -0.37 2.58
C ASN A 66 -7.23 -1.34 1.64
N ASP A 67 -7.25 -2.63 1.93
CA ASP A 67 -7.98 -3.63 1.15
C ASP A 67 -9.50 -3.42 1.23
N ILE A 68 -10.00 -3.22 2.45
CA ILE A 68 -11.39 -2.77 2.68
C ILE A 68 -11.63 -1.43 1.98
N GLY A 69 -10.60 -0.59 1.96
CA GLY A 69 -10.59 0.71 1.34
C GLY A 69 -10.83 0.67 -0.17
N ASP A 70 -10.08 -0.19 -0.86
CA ASP A 70 -10.07 -0.40 -2.31
C ASP A 70 -11.38 -1.02 -2.80
N GLU A 71 -11.91 -2.04 -2.11
CA GLU A 71 -13.17 -2.69 -2.51
C GLU A 71 -14.37 -1.73 -2.48
N ALA A 72 -14.50 -0.95 -1.40
CA ALA A 72 -15.59 0.03 -1.27
C ALA A 72 -15.52 1.08 -2.39
N LEU A 73 -14.30 1.45 -2.76
CA LEU A 73 -14.01 2.50 -3.71
C LEU A 73 -14.25 2.05 -5.16
N ILE A 74 -13.93 0.80 -5.50
CA ILE A 74 -14.33 0.17 -6.77
C ILE A 74 -15.86 0.13 -6.91
N LYS A 75 -16.58 -0.23 -5.84
CA LYS A 75 -18.06 -0.25 -5.84
C LYS A 75 -18.63 1.15 -6.10
N GLU A 76 -18.09 2.17 -5.44
CA GLU A 76 -18.55 3.56 -5.58
C GLU A 76 -18.32 4.10 -7.01
N ILE A 77 -17.17 3.78 -7.62
CA ILE A 77 -16.88 4.16 -9.00
C ILE A 77 -17.77 3.42 -9.98
N ASN A 78 -17.98 2.13 -9.80
CA ASN A 78 -18.92 1.39 -10.65
C ASN A 78 -20.33 1.97 -10.54
N ARG A 79 -20.78 2.35 -9.33
CA ARG A 79 -22.06 3.06 -9.15
C ARG A 79 -22.08 4.37 -9.94
N PHE A 80 -21.05 5.20 -9.80
CA PHE A 80 -20.92 6.46 -10.52
C PHE A 80 -20.97 6.30 -12.04
N LEU A 81 -20.25 5.31 -12.58
CA LEU A 81 -20.24 5.01 -14.03
C LEU A 81 -21.62 4.54 -14.50
N ASN A 82 -22.34 3.75 -13.70
CA ASN A 82 -23.68 3.29 -14.04
C ASN A 82 -24.73 4.41 -13.96
N GLU A 83 -24.53 5.42 -13.11
CA GLU A 83 -25.40 6.60 -12.99
C GLU A 83 -25.13 7.66 -14.08
N LEU A 84 -24.02 7.55 -14.81
CA LEU A 84 -23.68 8.41 -15.93
C LEU A 84 -24.50 7.98 -17.16
N GLU A 85 -25.65 8.62 -17.39
CA GLU A 85 -26.51 8.38 -18.57
C GLU A 85 -25.76 8.49 -19.91
N SER A 86 -24.69 9.30 -19.95
CA SER A 86 -23.86 9.52 -21.13
C SER A 86 -22.70 8.53 -21.29
N LEU A 87 -22.56 7.52 -20.43
CA LEU A 87 -21.43 6.57 -20.49
C LEU A 87 -21.30 5.92 -21.87
N ASN A 88 -22.43 5.58 -22.49
CA ASN A 88 -22.51 4.95 -23.81
C ASN A 88 -22.19 5.92 -24.97
N LEU A 89 -22.14 7.22 -24.70
CA LEU A 89 -21.80 8.28 -25.66
C LEU A 89 -20.33 8.72 -25.54
N LEU A 90 -19.60 8.22 -24.54
CA LEU A 90 -18.20 8.54 -24.33
C LEU A 90 -17.30 7.68 -25.22
N ASN A 91 -16.34 8.33 -25.87
CA ASN A 91 -15.24 7.70 -26.60
C ASN A 91 -13.92 8.44 -26.28
N GLU A 92 -12.79 7.97 -26.81
CA GLU A 92 -11.47 8.56 -26.50
C GLU A 92 -11.38 10.04 -26.93
N ASP A 93 -12.05 10.42 -28.02
CA ASP A 93 -11.99 11.75 -28.60
C ASP A 93 -12.76 12.79 -27.78
N ASN A 94 -13.89 12.41 -27.17
CA ASN A 94 -14.74 13.32 -26.41
C ASN A 94 -14.53 13.25 -24.89
N LEU A 95 -13.78 12.26 -24.41
CA LEU A 95 -13.45 12.11 -22.99
C LEU A 95 -12.78 13.34 -22.36
N PRO A 96 -11.84 14.05 -23.03
CA PRO A 96 -11.18 15.22 -22.47
C PRO A 96 -12.12 16.44 -22.35
N ALA A 97 -13.17 16.49 -23.17
CA ALA A 97 -14.17 17.56 -23.18
C ALA A 97 -15.32 17.30 -22.19
N LEU A 98 -15.29 16.18 -21.47
CA LEU A 98 -16.31 15.81 -20.51
C LEU A 98 -16.29 16.77 -19.32
N MET A 99 -17.24 17.70 -19.29
CA MET A 99 -17.52 18.54 -18.13
C MET A 99 -18.46 17.77 -17.19
N LEU A 100 -17.94 17.39 -16.02
CA LEU A 100 -18.74 16.76 -14.98
C LEU A 100 -19.67 17.79 -14.32
N SER A 101 -20.92 17.40 -14.06
CA SER A 101 -21.83 18.23 -13.26
C SER A 101 -21.32 18.34 -11.82
N SER A 102 -21.74 19.37 -11.08
CA SER A 102 -21.41 19.53 -9.66
C SER A 102 -21.79 18.30 -8.82
N LYS A 103 -22.95 17.69 -9.12
CA LYS A 103 -23.41 16.44 -8.49
C LYS A 103 -22.46 15.28 -8.79
N ALA A 104 -22.03 15.13 -10.04
CA ALA A 104 -21.06 14.10 -10.45
C ALA A 104 -19.70 14.30 -9.75
N ILE A 105 -19.23 15.55 -9.64
CA ILE A 105 -18.00 15.90 -8.91
C ILE A 105 -18.12 15.50 -7.43
N SER A 106 -19.23 15.85 -6.77
CA SER A 106 -19.43 15.50 -5.35
C SER A 106 -19.48 13.99 -5.08
N LEU A 107 -19.86 13.18 -6.07
CA LEU A 107 -19.91 11.72 -5.94
C LEU A 107 -18.53 11.07 -6.14
N ILE A 108 -17.73 11.61 -7.06
CA ILE A 108 -16.40 11.04 -7.39
C ILE A 108 -15.27 11.60 -6.53
N GLN A 109 -15.42 12.80 -5.98
CA GLN A 109 -14.36 13.45 -5.20
C GLN A 109 -13.95 12.66 -3.94
N PRO A 110 -14.88 12.20 -3.06
CA PRO A 110 -14.49 11.42 -1.88
C PRO A 110 -13.69 10.15 -2.19
N PRO A 111 -14.06 9.29 -3.17
CA PRO A 111 -13.20 8.17 -3.53
C PRO A 111 -11.86 8.62 -4.13
N MET A 112 -11.80 9.70 -4.91
CA MET A 112 -10.51 10.21 -5.42
C MET A 112 -9.58 10.69 -4.30
N GLU A 113 -10.10 11.37 -3.28
CA GLU A 113 -9.32 11.78 -2.10
C GLU A 113 -8.81 10.58 -1.31
N LYS A 114 -9.63 9.54 -1.17
CA LYS A 114 -9.22 8.29 -0.51
C LYS A 114 -8.10 7.58 -1.27
N LEU A 115 -8.14 7.56 -2.60
CA LEU A 115 -7.04 7.04 -3.43
C LEU A 115 -5.73 7.77 -3.19
N VAL A 116 -5.76 9.10 -3.15
CA VAL A 116 -4.57 9.92 -2.85
C VAL A 116 -4.05 9.60 -1.44
N SER A 117 -4.94 9.51 -0.45
CA SER A 117 -4.56 9.12 0.90
C SER A 117 -3.89 7.75 0.93
N CYS A 118 -4.44 6.73 0.25
CA CYS A 118 -3.82 5.39 0.17
C CYS A 118 -2.41 5.45 -0.43
N TYR A 119 -2.20 6.27 -1.47
CA TYR A 119 -0.88 6.44 -2.08
C TYR A 119 0.16 7.01 -1.10
N GLU A 120 -0.18 8.10 -0.41
CA GLU A 120 0.71 8.73 0.58
C GLU A 120 1.04 7.77 1.73
N ASP A 121 0.05 6.97 2.11
CA ASP A 121 0.15 5.95 3.13
C ASP A 121 1.11 4.83 2.70
N TYR A 122 1.01 4.35 1.45
CA TYR A 122 1.97 3.39 0.89
C TYR A 122 3.39 3.95 0.84
N ASP A 123 3.57 5.22 0.47
CA ASP A 123 4.87 5.88 0.40
C ASP A 123 5.57 5.92 1.78
N LYS A 124 4.81 6.26 2.84
CA LYS A 124 5.32 6.24 4.22
C LYS A 124 5.73 4.83 4.66
N VAL A 125 4.90 3.82 4.38
CA VAL A 125 5.16 2.43 4.75
C VAL A 125 6.37 1.87 4.01
N GLU A 126 6.54 2.22 2.73
CA GLU A 126 7.70 1.82 1.94
C GLU A 126 9.02 2.26 2.58
N ALA A 127 9.12 3.53 3.00
CA ALA A 127 10.33 4.07 3.61
C ALA A 127 10.68 3.32 4.91
N ILE A 128 9.67 2.96 5.70
CA ILE A 128 9.83 2.18 6.92
C ILE A 128 10.33 0.77 6.59
N LEU A 129 9.68 0.07 5.65
CA LEU A 129 10.05 -1.28 5.25
C LEU A 129 11.49 -1.34 4.73
N LYS A 130 11.88 -0.41 3.84
CA LYS A 130 13.25 -0.33 3.34
C LYS A 130 14.27 -0.15 4.46
N ARG A 131 13.94 0.63 5.50
CA ARG A 131 14.81 0.81 6.66
C ARG A 131 14.91 -0.46 7.50
N LEU A 132 13.79 -1.15 7.75
CA LEU A 132 13.78 -2.41 8.50
C LEU A 132 14.57 -3.51 7.79
N ILE A 133 14.45 -3.60 6.47
CA ILE A 133 15.24 -4.51 5.62
C ILE A 133 16.73 -4.28 5.82
N ARG A 134 17.20 -3.02 5.74
CA ARG A 134 18.62 -2.68 5.93
C ARG A 134 19.13 -3.03 7.33
N ILE A 135 18.36 -2.69 8.37
CA ILE A 135 18.73 -3.03 9.75
C ILE A 135 18.82 -4.55 9.91
N ALA A 136 17.87 -5.28 9.34
CA ALA A 136 17.86 -6.74 9.41
C ALA A 136 19.05 -7.36 8.65
N GLU A 137 19.45 -6.80 7.52
CA GLU A 137 20.65 -7.20 6.78
C GLU A 137 21.92 -7.05 7.61
N MET A 138 22.12 -5.90 8.25
CA MET A 138 23.28 -5.66 9.11
C MET A 138 23.40 -6.71 10.23
N ILE A 139 22.29 -7.04 10.90
CA ILE A 139 22.28 -8.05 11.97
C ILE A 139 22.62 -9.45 11.44
N ILE A 140 22.09 -9.80 10.27
CA ILE A 140 22.34 -11.10 9.65
C ILE A 140 23.81 -11.20 9.21
N GLU A 141 24.40 -10.12 8.71
CA GLU A 141 25.82 -10.05 8.34
C GLU A 141 26.71 -10.17 9.58
N ASP A 142 26.44 -9.42 10.64
CA ASP A 142 27.18 -9.48 11.91
C ASP A 142 27.13 -10.87 12.54
N ALA A 143 26.00 -11.58 12.41
CA ALA A 143 25.85 -12.94 12.94
C ALA A 143 26.59 -14.02 12.12
N LYS A 144 27.06 -13.70 10.90
CA LYS A 144 27.81 -14.60 10.03
C LYS A 144 29.33 -14.37 10.09
N GLY A 145 29.77 -13.21 10.58
CA GLY A 145 31.17 -12.87 10.83
C GLY A 145 31.70 -13.45 12.14
#